data_AF-A0A852VH92-F1
#
_entry.id   AF-A0A852VH92-F1
#
_cell.length_a   1.000
_cell.length_b   1.000
_cell.length_c   1.000
_cell.angle_alpha   90.00
_cell.angle_beta   90.00
_cell.angle_gamma   90.00
#
_symmetry.space_group_name_H-M   'P 1'
#
loop_
_entity.id
_entity.type
_entity.pdbx_description
1 polymer ?
#
loop_
_entity_poly.entity_id
_entity_poly.type
_entity_poly.pdbx_seq_one_letter_code
_entity_poly.pdbx_strand_id
1 'polypeptide(L)' 'MDSKALLALWKLDEMPACPEGMMLAQAYLISCGEGVNRLATEEPLDRMNDIKACYMALVEHSEDCDSCNEV' A
#
# COMPACT_ATOMS: atom_id res chain seq x y z
N MET A 1 16.26 -7.03 -2.07
CA MET A 1 15.18 -7.29 -3.07
C MET A 1 14.71 -5.93 -3.55
N ASP A 2 14.23 -5.77 -4.79
CA ASP A 2 13.59 -4.50 -5.19
C ASP A 2 12.27 -4.37 -4.41
N SER A 3 12.04 -3.29 -3.64
CA SER A 3 10.78 -3.10 -2.90
C SER A 3 9.57 -3.03 -3.84
N LYS A 4 9.79 -2.67 -5.10
CA LYS A 4 8.77 -2.69 -6.16
C LYS A 4 8.49 -4.09 -6.69
N ALA A 5 9.30 -5.10 -6.37
CA ALA A 5 9.05 -6.48 -6.80
C ALA A 5 7.73 -7.05 -6.25
N LEU A 6 7.26 -6.55 -5.10
CA LEU A 6 5.96 -6.94 -4.54
C LEU A 6 4.79 -6.35 -5.34
N LEU A 7 4.98 -5.21 -6.00
CA LEU A 7 3.97 -4.65 -6.91
C LEU A 7 3.75 -5.56 -8.11
N ALA A 8 4.79 -6.24 -8.59
CA ALA A 8 4.66 -7.20 -9.70
C ALA A 8 3.90 -8.47 -9.32
N LEU A 9 3.71 -8.76 -8.02
CA LEU A 9 2.85 -9.85 -7.55
C LEU A 9 1.37 -9.46 -7.50
N TRP A 10 1.09 -8.15 -7.58
CA TRP A 10 -0.27 -7.62 -7.56
C TRP A 10 -0.66 -7.20 -8.96
N LYS A 11 -1.76 -7.74 -9.46
CA LYS A 11 -2.37 -7.30 -10.72
C LYS A 11 -3.16 -6.01 -10.50
N LEU A 12 -2.42 -4.94 -10.32
CA LEU A 12 -2.94 -3.62 -10.01
C LEU A 12 -3.91 -3.12 -11.09
N ASP A 13 -3.66 -3.49 -12.34
CA ASP A 13 -4.51 -3.23 -13.51
C ASP A 13 -5.87 -3.95 -13.48
N GLU A 14 -6.02 -5.00 -12.67
CA GLU A 14 -7.28 -5.74 -12.48
C GLU A 14 -8.04 -5.30 -11.22
N MET A 15 -7.54 -4.33 -10.44
CA MET A 15 -8.24 -3.86 -9.24
C MET A 15 -9.34 -2.85 -9.59
N PRO A 16 -10.56 -3.01 -9.06
CA PRO A 16 -11.66 -2.06 -9.25
C PRO A 16 -11.48 -0.86 -8.32
N ALA A 17 -10.41 -0.09 -8.50
CA ALA A 17 -10.15 1.12 -7.73
C ALA A 17 -9.96 2.31 -8.66
N CYS A 18 -10.37 3.49 -8.20
CA CYS A 18 -10.09 4.72 -8.91
C CYS A 18 -8.56 4.98 -8.96
N PRO A 19 -8.08 5.87 -9.85
CA PRO A 19 -6.65 6.17 -9.97
C PRO A 19 -5.96 6.56 -8.66
N GLU A 20 -6.66 7.27 -7.76
CA GLU A 20 -6.13 7.65 -6.45
C GLU A 20 -6.03 6.45 -5.51
N GLY A 21 -7.09 5.62 -5.41
CA GLY A 21 -7.07 4.37 -4.66
C GLY A 21 -5.97 3.41 -5.14
N MET A 22 -5.72 3.37 -6.46
CA MET A 22 -4.61 2.64 -7.05
C MET A 22 -3.23 3.15 -6.59
N MET A 23 -3.04 4.47 -6.53
CA MET A 23 -1.81 5.06 -6.00
C MET A 23 -1.60 4.76 -4.52
N LEU A 24 -2.67 4.80 -3.72
CA LEU A 24 -2.62 4.48 -2.29
C LEU A 24 -2.30 2.99 -2.05
N ALA A 25 -2.91 2.09 -2.81
CA ALA A 25 -2.61 0.67 -2.76
C ALA A 25 -1.15 0.37 -3.13
N GLN A 26 -0.63 1.04 -4.18
CA GLN A 26 0.79 0.95 -4.54
C GLN A 26 1.71 1.42 -3.41
N ALA A 27 1.40 2.57 -2.79
CA ALA A 27 2.20 3.11 -1.69
C ALA A 27 2.25 2.14 -0.49
N TYR A 28 1.11 1.55 -0.13
CA TYR A 28 1.03 0.54 0.93
C TYR A 28 1.90 -0.69 0.62
N LEU A 29 1.78 -1.24 -0.59
CA LEU A 29 2.56 -2.43 -0.99
C LEU A 29 4.06 -2.16 -1.05
N ILE A 30 4.47 -0.98 -1.52
CA ILE A 30 5.88 -0.55 -1.47
C ILE A 30 6.37 -0.50 -0.03
N SER A 31 5.62 0.12 0.88
CA SER A 31 5.99 0.23 2.30
C SER A 31 6.17 -1.13 2.96
N CYS A 32 5.26 -2.07 2.68
CA CYS A 32 5.41 -3.48 3.10
C CYS A 32 6.70 -4.11 2.56
N GLY A 33 7.02 -3.87 1.29
CA GLY A 33 8.24 -4.37 0.67
C GLY A 33 9.52 -3.80 1.22
N GLU A 34 9.51 -2.53 1.59
CA GLU A 34 10.61 -1.90 2.29
C GLU A 34 10.81 -2.52 3.68
N GLY A 35 9.72 -2.80 4.41
CA GLY A 35 9.79 -3.47 5.71
C GLY A 35 10.47 -4.85 5.65
N VAL A 36 10.22 -5.62 4.58
CA VAL A 36 10.91 -6.90 4.35
C VAL A 36 12.37 -6.69 3.97
N ASN A 37 12.67 -5.72 3.11
CA ASN A 37 14.04 -5.46 2.63
C ASN A 37 14.96 -4.87 3.70
N ARG A 38 14.40 -4.14 4.66
CA ARG A 38 15.09 -3.44 5.74
C ARG A 38 14.92 -4.14 7.09
N LEU A 39 14.54 -5.42 7.05
CA LEU A 39 14.40 -6.24 8.24
C LEU A 39 15.73 -6.24 9.02
N ALA A 40 15.70 -5.75 10.26
CA ALA A 40 16.85 -5.54 11.16
C ALA A 40 17.77 -4.33 10.88
N THR A 41 17.42 -3.42 9.94
CA THR A 41 18.17 -2.17 9.72
C THR A 41 17.47 -0.91 10.26
N GLU A 42 16.22 -1.04 10.69
CA GLU A 42 15.39 0.03 11.24
C GLU A 42 14.68 -0.46 12.51
N GLU A 43 14.30 0.49 13.39
CA GLU A 43 13.48 0.19 14.55
C GLU A 43 12.11 -0.35 14.11
N PRO A 44 11.65 -1.51 14.63
CA PRO A 44 10.39 -2.11 14.19
C PRO A 44 9.19 -1.17 14.32
N LEU A 45 9.18 -0.32 15.35
CA LEU A 45 8.11 0.63 15.63
C LEU A 45 7.97 1.69 14.53
N ASP A 46 9.08 2.22 14.02
CA ASP A 46 9.06 3.26 12.98
C ASP A 46 8.48 2.68 11.69
N ARG A 47 8.95 1.49 11.29
CA ARG A 47 8.44 0.81 10.10
C ARG A 47 6.97 0.42 10.24
N MET A 48 6.53 -0.01 11.43
CA MET A 48 5.11 -0.28 11.69
C MET A 48 4.24 0.97 11.56
N ASN A 49 4.74 2.14 12.01
CA ASN A 49 4.02 3.40 11.86
C ASN A 49 3.85 3.79 10.39
N ASP A 50 4.89 3.61 9.56
CA ASP A 50 4.80 3.90 8.12
C ASP A 50 3.80 2.99 7.40
N ILE A 51 3.85 1.69 7.67
CA ILE A 51 2.89 0.73 7.09
C ILE A 51 1.47 1.06 7.53
N LYS A 52 1.28 1.39 8.81
CA LYS A 52 -0.02 1.79 9.35
C LYS A 52 -0.53 3.06 8.69
N ALA A 53 0.32 4.07 8.50
CA ALA A 53 -0.08 5.31 7.84
C ALA A 53 -0.55 5.07 6.41
N CYS A 54 0.18 4.27 5.62
CA CYS A 54 -0.24 3.92 4.26
C CYS A 54 -1.56 3.13 4.24
N TYR A 55 -1.76 2.21 5.21
CA TYR A 55 -3.00 1.45 5.32
C TYR A 55 -4.19 2.35 5.69
N MET A 56 -4.03 3.25 6.66
CA MET A 56 -5.08 4.18 7.07
C MET A 56 -5.51 5.08 5.91
N ALA A 57 -4.56 5.62 5.13
CA ALA A 57 -4.89 6.44 3.97
C ALA A 57 -5.71 5.67 2.91
N LEU A 58 -5.43 4.37 2.72
CA LEU A 58 -6.21 3.52 1.82
C LEU A 58 -7.63 3.30 2.35
N VAL A 59 -7.78 3.03 3.65
CA VAL A 59 -9.09 2.84 4.30
C VAL A 59 -9.92 4.12 4.22
N GLU A 60 -9.36 5.26 4.63
CA GLU A 60 -10.02 6.57 4.59
C GLU A 60 -10.50 6.90 3.17
N HIS A 61 -9.65 6.69 2.16
CA HIS A 61 -10.06 6.90 0.77
C HIS A 61 -11.18 5.93 0.35
N SER A 62 -11.13 4.66 0.75
CA SER A 62 -12.19 3.70 0.42
C SER A 62 -13.51 4.02 1.08
N GLU A 63 -13.53 4.62 2.27
CA GLU A 63 -14.77 5.00 2.96
C GLU A 63 -15.50 6.16 2.25
N ASP A 64 -14.74 7.07 1.65
CA ASP A 64 -15.27 8.29 1.03
C ASP A 64 -15.39 8.23 -0.51
N CYS A 65 -14.80 7.24 -1.17
CA CYS A 65 -14.76 7.18 -2.64
C CYS A 65 -15.87 6.30 -3.23
N ASP A 66 -16.90 6.94 -3.78
CA ASP A 66 -17.99 6.26 -4.49
C ASP A 66 -17.47 5.35 -5.62
N SER A 67 -16.49 5.79 -6.41
CA SER A 67 -15.93 5.02 -7.53
C SER A 67 -15.15 3.78 -7.11
N CYS A 68 -14.61 3.73 -5.89
CA CYS A 68 -13.95 2.54 -5.34
C CYS A 68 -14.96 1.57 -4.71
N ASN A 69 -16.17 2.05 -4.38
CA ASN A 69 -17.24 1.28 -3.75
C ASN A 69 -18.33 0.84 -4.73
N GLU A 70 -18.25 1.25 -6.00
CA GLU A 70 -19.12 0.75 -7.07
C GLU A 70 -18.75 -0.72 -7.37
N VAL A 71 -19.64 -1.64 -6.95
CA VAL A 71 -19.54 -3.10 -7.11
C VAL A 71 -19.94 -3.55 -8.51
#